data_AF-A0A5E4JCX6-F1
#
_entry.id   AF-A0A5E4JCX6-F1
#
_cell.length_a   1.000
_cell.length_b   1.000
_cell.length_c   1.000
_cell.angle_alpha   90.00
_cell.angle_beta   90.00
_cell.angle_gamma   90.00
#
_symmetry.space_group_name_H-M   'P 1'
#
loop_
_entity.id
_entity.type
_entity.pdbx_description
1 polymer ?
#
loop_
_entity_poly.entity_id
_entity_poly.type
_entity_poly.pdbx_seq_one_letter_code
_entity_poly.pdbx_strand_id
1 'polypeptide(L)'
;MNSEKGLLTYLKNKEYAEGAFIFGSYARNPEGKHNDIDVFVLINENWWKRESKVINGIEHELFYFPSEYALNILKTEKDFNMAGWFMNTKIILDKNNSLSEFIPTAKEIVNKKLEEFDAEWWAYKIGDRLQDIEQEREDETQKLFLMNCLLKEILFVFFLSKKILPVKENYFVKKIAKLDPKLYSLINRFYESKQLNDKMAVLNKMIIQLNIGKPTTKLTTIKIELKD
;
A
#
# COMPACT_ATOMS: atom_id res chain seq x y z
N MET A 1 -6.50 13.29 23.94
CA MET A 1 -6.88 12.51 25.15
C MET A 1 -8.39 12.42 25.40
N ASN A 2 -9.21 13.44 25.11
CA ASN A 2 -10.67 13.34 25.35
C ASN A 2 -11.44 12.55 24.27
N SER A 3 -11.02 12.60 23.00
CA SER A 3 -11.67 11.86 21.90
C SER A 3 -11.61 10.35 22.09
N GLU A 4 -10.44 9.81 22.42
CA GLU A 4 -10.23 8.37 22.64
C GLU A 4 -11.11 7.79 23.77
N LYS A 5 -11.27 8.53 24.87
CA LYS A 5 -12.17 8.15 25.96
C LYS A 5 -13.63 8.14 25.49
N GLY A 6 -14.03 9.16 24.72
CA GLY A 6 -15.37 9.21 24.12
C GLY A 6 -15.61 8.05 23.15
N LEU A 7 -14.62 7.71 22.33
CA LEU A 7 -14.66 6.57 21.42
C LEU A 7 -14.79 5.25 22.17
N LEU A 8 -14.01 5.06 23.24
CA LEU A 8 -14.12 3.88 24.09
C LEU A 8 -15.52 3.75 24.70
N THR A 9 -16.07 4.84 25.25
CA THR A 9 -17.44 4.84 25.80
C THR A 9 -18.46 4.51 24.72
N TYR A 10 -18.33 5.09 23.52
CA TYR A 10 -19.21 4.80 22.40
C TYR A 10 -19.19 3.31 22.01
N LEU A 11 -17.99 2.73 21.87
CA LEU A 11 -17.82 1.33 21.45
C LEU A 11 -18.16 0.31 22.54
N LYS A 12 -17.92 0.62 23.81
CA LYS A 12 -18.30 -0.26 24.93
C LYS A 12 -19.80 -0.56 24.97
N ASN A 13 -20.62 0.40 24.57
CA ASN A 13 -22.08 0.26 24.52
C ASN A 13 -22.59 -0.48 23.28
N LYS A 14 -21.70 -0.94 22.40
CA LYS A 14 -22.05 -1.80 21.25
C LYS A 14 -21.77 -3.25 21.64
N GLU A 15 -22.84 -4.04 21.75
CA GLU A 15 -22.74 -5.46 22.08
C GLU A 15 -21.93 -6.21 21.02
N TYR A 16 -22.12 -5.86 19.75
CA TYR A 16 -21.43 -6.48 18.64
C TYR A 16 -19.93 -6.16 18.54
N ALA A 17 -19.45 -5.09 19.19
CA ALA A 17 -18.05 -4.69 19.09
C ALA A 17 -17.19 -5.52 20.05
N GLU A 18 -16.24 -6.29 19.51
CA GLU A 18 -15.34 -7.15 20.29
C GLU A 18 -14.01 -6.46 20.54
N GLY A 19 -13.41 -5.89 19.50
CA GLY A 19 -12.12 -5.21 19.56
C GLY A 19 -12.14 -3.94 18.74
N ALA A 20 -11.31 -2.97 19.09
CA ALA A 20 -11.12 -1.78 18.28
C ALA A 20 -9.74 -1.19 18.48
N PHE A 21 -9.18 -0.65 17.41
CA PHE A 21 -7.92 0.06 17.45
C PHE A 21 -7.91 1.24 16.48
N ILE A 22 -7.21 2.29 16.88
CA ILE A 22 -6.90 3.41 16.00
C ILE A 22 -5.71 3.02 15.13
N PHE A 23 -5.79 3.32 13.84
CA PHE A 23 -4.69 3.17 12.89
C PHE A 23 -4.45 4.50 12.15
N GLY A 24 -3.67 4.48 11.07
CA GLY A 24 -3.49 5.66 10.23
C GLY A 24 -2.56 6.72 10.82
N SER A 25 -2.74 7.98 10.40
CA SER A 25 -1.87 9.11 10.77
C SER A 25 -1.89 9.42 12.26
N TYR A 26 -3.06 9.34 12.89
CA TYR A 26 -3.21 9.60 14.33
C TYR A 26 -2.39 8.62 15.16
N ALA A 27 -2.48 7.32 14.86
CA ALA A 27 -1.72 6.31 15.60
C ALA A 27 -0.19 6.48 15.48
N ARG A 28 0.30 7.03 14.36
CA ARG A 28 1.73 7.29 14.13
C ARG A 28 2.25 8.58 14.77
N ASN A 29 1.40 9.59 14.92
CA ASN A 29 1.79 10.88 15.51
C ASN A 29 0.59 11.52 16.23
N PRO A 30 0.22 11.08 17.44
CA PRO A 30 -0.98 11.57 18.13
C PRO A 30 -0.97 13.08 18.42
N GLU A 31 0.21 13.70 18.49
CA GLU A 31 0.38 15.14 18.76
C GLU A 31 0.29 16.00 17.49
N GLY A 32 0.22 15.39 16.31
CA GLY A 32 0.05 16.09 15.04
C GLY A 32 -1.33 16.74 14.87
N LYS A 33 -1.46 17.59 13.86
CA LYS A 33 -2.77 18.04 13.37
C LYS A 33 -3.42 16.91 12.58
N HIS A 34 -4.62 16.50 12.99
CA HIS A 34 -5.43 15.49 12.30
C HIS A 34 -6.83 16.03 12.08
N ASN A 35 -7.38 15.76 10.90
CA ASN A 35 -8.75 16.15 10.56
C ASN A 35 -9.75 15.07 11.00
N ASP A 36 -9.28 13.82 11.04
CA ASP A 36 -10.04 12.62 11.34
C ASP A 36 -9.19 11.60 12.12
N ILE A 37 -9.87 10.58 12.65
CA ILE A 37 -9.26 9.43 13.33
C ILE A 37 -9.81 8.15 12.71
N ASP A 38 -8.94 7.37 12.06
CA ASP A 38 -9.27 6.06 11.50
C ASP A 38 -9.35 5.00 12.60
N VAL A 39 -10.48 4.31 12.71
CA VAL A 39 -10.72 3.27 13.73
C VAL A 39 -11.18 1.99 13.05
N PHE A 40 -10.45 0.90 13.28
CA PHE A 40 -10.89 -0.43 12.87
C PHE A 40 -11.62 -1.06 14.05
N VAL A 41 -12.81 -1.61 13.80
CA VAL A 41 -13.68 -2.23 14.80
C VAL A 41 -13.97 -3.66 14.38
N LEU A 42 -13.51 -4.61 15.18
CA LEU A 42 -13.83 -6.02 15.07
C LEU A 42 -15.21 -6.28 15.68
N ILE A 43 -16.06 -6.99 14.95
CA ILE A 43 -17.42 -7.32 15.37
C ILE A 43 -17.70 -8.83 15.31
N ASN A 44 -18.59 -9.29 16.19
CA ASN A 44 -19.06 -10.69 16.23
C ASN A 44 -20.23 -10.99 15.27
N GLU A 45 -20.64 -10.02 14.47
CA GLU A 45 -21.71 -10.16 13.50
C GLU A 45 -21.15 -10.27 12.07
N ASN A 46 -21.92 -10.87 11.16
CA ASN A 46 -21.49 -11.10 9.78
C ASN A 46 -21.91 -9.96 8.83
N TRP A 47 -21.42 -8.75 9.07
CA TRP A 47 -21.61 -7.60 8.18
C TRP A 47 -20.42 -6.66 8.18
N TRP A 48 -20.33 -5.85 7.13
CA TRP A 48 -19.37 -4.77 7.01
C TRP A 48 -20.07 -3.43 6.96
N LYS A 49 -19.48 -2.41 7.61
CA LYS A 49 -19.97 -1.04 7.54
C LYS A 49 -18.82 -0.06 7.69
N ARG A 50 -18.90 1.06 6.97
CA ARG A 50 -18.13 2.28 7.24
C ARG A 50 -19.06 3.37 7.77
N GLU A 51 -18.66 4.06 8.83
CA GLU A 51 -19.44 5.14 9.44
C GLU A 51 -18.53 6.27 9.91
N SER A 52 -18.90 7.52 9.60
CA SER A 52 -18.28 8.70 10.21
C SER A 52 -19.04 9.12 11.46
N LYS A 53 -18.30 9.36 12.56
CA LYS A 53 -18.87 9.81 13.84
C LYS A 53 -18.06 10.95 14.43
N VAL A 54 -18.73 12.07 14.75
CA VAL A 54 -18.09 13.15 15.50
C VAL A 54 -18.13 12.84 16.99
N ILE A 55 -16.96 12.75 17.62
CA ILE A 55 -16.81 12.51 19.06
C ILE A 55 -15.89 13.59 19.62
N ASN A 56 -16.41 14.41 20.54
CA ASN A 56 -15.69 15.54 21.14
C ASN A 56 -15.10 16.50 20.10
N GLY A 57 -15.88 16.79 19.04
CA GLY A 57 -15.50 17.72 17.98
C GLY A 57 -14.50 17.18 16.95
N ILE A 58 -14.12 15.90 17.04
CA ILE A 58 -13.22 15.23 16.09
C ILE A 58 -13.99 14.16 15.33
N GLU A 59 -13.86 14.14 14.00
CA GLU A 59 -14.43 13.10 13.15
C GLU A 59 -13.65 11.79 13.34
N HIS A 60 -14.38 10.70 13.55
CA HIS A 60 -13.85 9.35 13.62
C HIS A 60 -14.44 8.55 12.48
N GLU A 61 -13.58 7.96 11.67
CA GLU A 61 -14.00 7.05 10.62
C GLU A 61 -13.91 5.62 11.13
N LEU A 62 -15.07 4.99 11.30
CA LEU A 62 -15.21 3.67 11.90
C LEU A 62 -15.40 2.62 10.80
N PHE A 63 -14.49 1.65 10.74
CA PHE A 63 -14.53 0.51 9.84
C PHE A 63 -14.90 -0.75 10.62
N TYR A 64 -16.16 -1.16 10.53
CA TYR A 64 -16.67 -2.35 11.18
C TYR A 64 -16.48 -3.58 10.28
N PHE A 65 -15.80 -4.60 10.80
CA PHE A 65 -15.47 -5.82 10.08
C PHE A 65 -15.70 -7.06 10.94
N PRO A 66 -16.28 -8.15 10.40
CA PRO A 66 -16.43 -9.40 11.14
C PRO A 66 -15.06 -9.94 11.55
N SER A 67 -14.90 -10.31 12.82
CA SER A 67 -13.62 -10.73 13.39
C SER A 67 -13.00 -11.90 12.64
N GLU A 68 -13.77 -12.96 12.41
CA GLU A 68 -13.31 -14.15 11.69
C GLU A 68 -12.86 -13.82 10.27
N TYR A 69 -13.58 -12.93 9.59
CA TYR A 69 -13.26 -12.53 8.23
C TYR A 69 -11.97 -11.70 8.16
N ALA A 70 -11.80 -10.74 9.08
CA ALA A 70 -10.59 -9.93 9.18
C ALA A 70 -9.37 -10.81 9.48
N LEU A 71 -9.50 -11.78 10.38
CA LEU A 71 -8.42 -12.71 10.71
C LEU A 71 -8.08 -13.60 9.52
N ASN A 72 -9.09 -14.07 8.78
CA ASN A 72 -8.87 -14.87 7.57
C ASN A 72 -8.17 -14.07 6.46
N ILE A 73 -8.55 -12.80 6.22
CA ILE A 73 -7.84 -11.93 5.28
C ILE A 73 -6.37 -11.81 5.67
N LEU A 74 -6.10 -11.59 6.96
CA LEU A 74 -4.76 -11.45 7.48
C LEU A 74 -3.96 -12.74 7.25
N LYS A 75 -4.48 -13.90 7.72
CA LYS A 75 -3.83 -15.22 7.56
C LYS A 75 -3.61 -15.64 6.11
N THR A 76 -4.50 -15.26 5.19
CA THR A 76 -4.38 -15.57 3.76
C THR A 76 -3.55 -14.56 2.99
N GLU A 77 -3.00 -13.55 3.65
CA GLU A 77 -2.17 -12.49 3.05
C GLU A 77 -2.85 -11.77 1.87
N LYS A 78 -4.19 -11.79 1.82
CA LYS A 78 -4.97 -11.20 0.72
C LYS A 78 -4.91 -9.67 0.72
N ASP A 79 -4.66 -9.06 1.87
CA ASP A 79 -4.49 -7.62 1.99
C ASP A 79 -3.37 -7.27 2.98
N PHE A 80 -2.17 -7.05 2.45
CA PHE A 80 -1.01 -6.62 3.23
C PHE A 80 -1.20 -5.24 3.89
N ASN A 81 -2.12 -4.39 3.40
CA ASN A 81 -2.38 -3.11 4.04
C ASN A 81 -3.02 -3.30 5.41
N MET A 82 -3.90 -4.30 5.54
CA MET A 82 -4.52 -4.66 6.82
C MET A 82 -3.46 -5.05 7.85
N ALA A 83 -2.46 -5.86 7.47
CA ALA A 83 -1.33 -6.18 8.34
C ALA A 83 -0.57 -4.92 8.77
N GLY A 84 -0.35 -3.98 7.84
CA GLY A 84 0.27 -2.69 8.13
C GLY A 84 -0.54 -1.82 9.12
N TRP A 85 -1.87 -1.93 9.12
CA TRP A 85 -2.71 -1.25 10.10
C TRP A 85 -2.43 -1.75 11.50
N PHE A 86 -2.39 -3.08 11.69
CA PHE A 86 -2.12 -3.73 12.98
C PHE A 86 -0.72 -3.43 13.58
N MET A 87 0.26 -3.07 12.75
CA MET A 87 1.63 -2.74 13.21
C MET A 87 1.75 -1.38 13.89
N ASN A 88 0.93 -0.41 13.51
CA ASN A 88 0.99 0.96 14.04
C ASN A 88 -0.36 1.30 14.66
N THR A 89 -0.77 0.52 15.65
CA THR A 89 -2.08 0.67 16.28
C THR A 89 -2.00 1.25 17.68
N LYS A 90 -3.11 1.86 18.07
CA LYS A 90 -3.44 2.09 19.47
C LYS A 90 -4.73 1.36 19.79
N ILE A 91 -4.65 0.33 20.63
CA ILE A 91 -5.83 -0.43 21.07
C ILE A 91 -6.73 0.50 21.89
N ILE A 92 -8.02 0.50 21.57
CA ILE A 92 -9.07 1.25 22.26
C ILE A 92 -9.94 0.30 23.05
N LEU A 93 -10.37 -0.80 22.43
CA LEU A 93 -11.23 -1.82 23.02
C LEU A 93 -10.63 -3.19 22.73
N ASP A 94 -10.62 -4.07 23.73
CA ASP A 94 -10.29 -5.48 23.56
C ASP A 94 -11.11 -6.31 24.55
N LYS A 95 -12.30 -6.73 24.11
CA LYS A 95 -13.14 -7.64 24.90
C LYS A 95 -12.61 -9.06 24.69
N ASN A 96 -12.50 -9.81 25.78
CA ASN A 96 -12.12 -11.23 25.76
C ASN A 96 -10.80 -11.53 25.01
N ASN A 97 -9.87 -10.57 24.94
CA ASN A 97 -8.62 -10.67 24.18
C ASN A 97 -8.83 -10.96 22.68
N SER A 98 -9.91 -10.44 22.09
CA SER A 98 -10.23 -10.50 20.65
C SER A 98 -9.07 -10.11 19.72
N LEU A 99 -8.16 -9.25 20.17
CA LEU A 99 -7.02 -8.77 19.36
C LEU A 99 -5.73 -9.60 19.53
N SER A 100 -5.74 -10.60 20.43
CA SER A 100 -4.53 -11.36 20.81
C SER A 100 -3.90 -12.13 19.65
N GLU A 101 -4.68 -12.60 18.69
CA GLU A 101 -4.18 -13.33 17.52
C GLU A 101 -3.78 -12.38 16.39
N PHE A 102 -4.46 -11.25 16.22
CA PHE A 102 -4.24 -10.34 15.10
C PHE A 102 -2.86 -9.67 15.12
N ILE A 103 -2.43 -9.15 16.28
CA ILE A 103 -1.15 -8.41 16.37
C ILE A 103 0.05 -9.32 16.07
N PRO A 104 0.18 -10.52 16.66
CA PRO A 104 1.23 -11.47 16.29
C PRO A 104 1.19 -11.87 14.82
N THR A 105 0.01 -12.21 14.27
CA THR A 105 -0.12 -12.58 12.85
C THR A 105 0.29 -11.43 11.93
N ALA A 106 -0.12 -10.20 12.23
CA ALA A 106 0.29 -9.03 11.44
C ALA A 106 1.80 -8.78 11.52
N LYS A 107 2.42 -8.96 12.70
CA LYS A 107 3.88 -8.88 12.86
C LYS A 107 4.60 -9.93 12.04
N GLU A 108 4.09 -11.16 12.03
CA GLU A 108 4.66 -12.24 11.23
C GLU A 108 4.62 -11.88 9.74
N ILE A 109 3.47 -11.44 9.23
CA ILE A 109 3.30 -11.05 7.82
C ILE A 109 4.20 -9.88 7.43
N VAL A 110 4.27 -8.82 8.26
CA VAL A 110 5.09 -7.65 7.94
C VAL A 110 6.59 -7.92 8.04
N ASN A 111 7.00 -8.86 8.91
CA ASN A 111 8.38 -9.30 9.02
C ASN A 111 8.75 -10.43 8.05
N LYS A 112 7.75 -11.09 7.46
CA LYS A 112 7.96 -12.05 6.38
C LYS A 112 8.63 -11.29 5.24
N LYS A 113 9.81 -11.76 4.83
CA LYS A 113 10.41 -11.28 3.58
C LYS A 113 9.40 -11.59 2.49
N LEU A 114 9.07 -10.61 1.65
CA LEU A 114 8.25 -10.86 0.47
C LEU A 114 8.83 -12.07 -0.28
N GLU A 115 8.03 -13.13 -0.38
CA GLU A 115 8.31 -14.29 -1.22
C GLU A 115 8.34 -13.84 -2.69
N GLU A 116 9.23 -14.46 -3.46
CA GLU A 116 9.66 -14.16 -4.84
C GLU A 116 9.20 -12.82 -5.45
N PHE A 117 10.12 -11.85 -5.45
CA PHE A 117 10.10 -10.79 -6.45
C PHE A 117 10.29 -11.43 -7.83
N ASP A 118 9.20 -11.57 -8.59
CA ASP A 118 9.25 -12.04 -9.98
C ASP A 118 9.84 -10.94 -10.88
N ALA A 119 11.16 -10.95 -10.96
CA ALA A 119 11.91 -9.99 -11.75
C ALA A 119 11.56 -10.06 -13.25
N GLU A 120 11.20 -11.23 -13.77
CA GLU A 120 10.85 -11.43 -15.17
C GLU A 120 9.49 -10.81 -15.48
N TRP A 121 8.48 -11.07 -14.64
CA TRP A 121 7.16 -10.44 -14.77
C TRP A 121 7.24 -8.92 -14.72
N TRP A 122 8.00 -8.36 -13.77
CA TRP A 122 8.15 -6.91 -13.67
C TRP A 122 8.94 -6.30 -14.82
N ALA A 123 9.96 -7.00 -15.33
CA ALA A 123 10.67 -6.60 -16.54
C ALA A 123 9.74 -6.56 -17.76
N TYR A 124 8.90 -7.59 -17.94
CA TYR A 124 7.88 -7.62 -18.99
C TYR A 124 6.91 -6.45 -18.87
N LYS A 125 6.31 -6.27 -17.69
CA LYS A 125 5.31 -5.21 -17.44
C LYS A 125 5.87 -3.80 -17.67
N ILE A 126 7.09 -3.53 -17.20
CA ILE A 126 7.75 -2.24 -17.40
C ILE A 126 8.11 -2.04 -18.87
N GLY A 127 8.55 -3.10 -19.57
CA GLY A 127 8.83 -3.06 -21.01
C GLY A 127 7.60 -2.71 -21.85
N ASP A 128 6.47 -3.36 -21.56
CA ASP A 128 5.18 -3.09 -22.20
C ASP A 128 4.75 -1.62 -22.02
N ARG A 129 4.86 -1.10 -20.80
CA ARG A 129 4.54 0.30 -20.50
C ARG A 129 5.49 1.29 -21.20
N LEU A 130 6.77 0.97 -21.33
CA LEU A 130 7.71 1.79 -22.10
C LEU A 130 7.29 1.86 -23.57
N GLN A 131 6.90 0.72 -24.14
CA GLN A 131 6.41 0.66 -25.52
C GLN A 131 5.16 1.52 -25.72
N ASP A 132 4.19 1.48 -24.80
CA ASP A 132 3.01 2.37 -24.83
C ASP A 132 3.42 3.86 -24.88
N ILE A 133 4.37 4.27 -24.03
CA ILE A 133 4.87 5.66 -23.95
C ILE A 133 5.58 6.07 -25.24
N GLU A 134 6.32 5.16 -25.86
CA GLU A 134 7.06 5.41 -27.11
C GLU A 134 6.13 5.48 -28.34
N GLN A 135 5.03 4.71 -28.32
CA GLN A 135 4.01 4.73 -29.36
C GLN A 135 3.12 5.97 -29.28
N GLU A 136 2.94 6.55 -28.09
CA GLU A 136 2.25 7.84 -27.93
C GLU A 136 3.10 8.99 -28.48
N ARG A 137 2.69 9.54 -29.63
CA ARG A 137 3.42 10.57 -30.39
C ARG A 137 2.67 11.89 -30.48
N GLU A 138 1.36 11.89 -30.32
CA GLU A 138 0.52 13.03 -30.69
C GLU A 138 0.02 13.79 -29.45
N ASP A 139 -0.23 13.08 -28.34
CA ASP A 139 -0.74 13.68 -27.11
C ASP A 139 0.35 13.72 -26.02
N GLU A 140 0.94 14.90 -25.83
CA GLU A 140 1.91 15.15 -24.77
C GLU A 140 1.35 14.95 -23.36
N THR A 141 0.05 15.23 -23.15
CA THR A 141 -0.61 15.06 -21.86
C THR A 141 -0.77 13.59 -21.54
N GLN A 142 -1.25 12.80 -22.51
CA GLN A 142 -1.35 11.36 -22.38
C GLN A 142 0.02 10.73 -22.15
N LYS A 143 1.04 11.16 -22.90
CA LYS A 143 2.42 10.71 -22.72
C LYS A 143 2.95 11.00 -21.32
N LEU A 144 2.72 12.22 -20.81
CA LEU A 144 3.11 12.59 -19.45
C LEU A 144 2.35 11.78 -18.40
N PHE A 145 1.06 11.52 -18.61
CA PHE A 145 0.26 10.67 -17.73
C PHE A 145 0.86 9.26 -17.64
N LEU A 146 1.12 8.62 -18.78
CA LEU A 146 1.73 7.28 -18.85
C LEU A 146 3.11 7.25 -18.16
N MET A 147 3.93 8.29 -18.34
CA MET A 147 5.23 8.41 -17.65
C MET A 147 5.09 8.48 -16.11
N ASN A 148 4.06 9.16 -15.59
CA ASN A 148 3.79 9.19 -14.15
C ASN A 148 3.31 7.82 -13.63
N CYS A 149 2.49 7.11 -14.40
CA CYS A 149 2.11 5.74 -14.10
C CYS A 149 3.33 4.81 -14.05
N LEU A 150 4.22 4.90 -15.04
CA LEU A 150 5.46 4.11 -15.06
C LEU A 150 6.39 4.46 -13.88
N LEU A 151 6.54 5.74 -13.54
CA LEU A 151 7.31 6.15 -12.36
C LEU A 151 6.76 5.44 -11.11
N LYS A 152 5.45 5.48 -10.88
CA LYS A 152 4.81 4.80 -9.75
C LYS A 152 5.13 3.31 -9.71
N GLU A 153 5.08 2.62 -10.84
CA GLU A 153 5.42 1.20 -10.93
C GLU A 153 6.90 0.93 -10.62
N ILE A 154 7.82 1.74 -11.14
CA ILE A 154 9.25 1.66 -10.84
C ILE A 154 9.49 1.83 -9.33
N LEU A 155 8.84 2.80 -8.68
CA LEU A 155 8.98 3.01 -7.24
C LEU A 155 8.42 1.84 -6.43
N PHE A 156 7.34 1.21 -6.90
CA PHE A 156 6.80 0.00 -6.29
C PHE A 156 7.79 -1.17 -6.42
N VAL A 157 8.37 -1.38 -7.60
CA VAL A 157 9.39 -2.41 -7.85
C VAL A 157 10.64 -2.21 -6.99
N PHE A 158 11.04 -0.97 -6.71
CA PHE A 158 12.12 -0.71 -5.75
C PHE A 158 11.84 -1.36 -4.38
N PHE A 159 10.63 -1.22 -3.83
CA PHE A 159 10.29 -1.86 -2.56
C PHE A 159 10.34 -3.39 -2.65
N LEU A 160 9.74 -3.96 -3.70
CA LEU A 160 9.72 -5.41 -3.90
C LEU A 160 11.13 -6.01 -4.07
N SER A 161 11.97 -5.39 -4.89
CA SER A 161 13.36 -5.84 -5.14
C SER A 161 14.24 -5.77 -3.89
N LYS A 162 13.92 -4.88 -2.94
CA LYS A 162 14.56 -4.80 -1.62
C LYS A 162 13.92 -5.73 -0.58
N LYS A 163 12.88 -6.49 -0.96
CA LYS A 163 12.04 -7.29 -0.05
C LYS A 163 11.47 -6.45 1.09
N ILE A 164 11.14 -5.20 0.81
CA ILE A 164 10.52 -4.26 1.74
C ILE A 164 9.04 -4.14 1.36
N LEU A 165 8.15 -4.22 2.35
CA LEU A 165 6.74 -3.97 2.13
C LEU A 165 6.54 -2.52 1.62
N PRO A 166 5.90 -2.31 0.45
CA PRO A 166 5.60 -0.98 -0.04
C PRO A 166 4.75 -0.20 0.98
N VAL A 167 5.10 1.08 1.21
CA VAL A 167 4.30 1.98 2.06
C VAL A 167 3.13 2.58 1.26
N LYS A 168 2.21 3.33 1.88
CA LYS A 168 1.21 4.09 1.12
C LYS A 168 1.90 5.08 0.16
N GLU A 169 1.34 5.28 -1.03
CA GLU A 169 1.96 6.03 -2.14
C GLU A 169 2.42 7.45 -1.75
N ASN A 170 1.66 8.14 -0.90
CA ASN A 170 2.01 9.46 -0.38
C ASN A 170 3.28 9.48 0.51
N TYR A 171 3.84 8.32 0.84
CA TYR A 171 5.10 8.16 1.55
C TYR A 171 6.21 7.52 0.72
N PHE A 172 5.97 7.10 -0.53
CA PHE A 172 7.00 6.47 -1.38
C PHE A 172 8.27 7.31 -1.44
N VAL A 173 8.15 8.55 -1.90
CA VAL A 173 9.30 9.46 -2.10
C VAL A 173 10.06 9.71 -0.78
N LYS A 174 9.33 9.93 0.32
CA LYS A 174 9.93 10.16 1.65
C LYS A 174 10.67 8.93 2.17
N LYS A 175 10.13 7.73 1.94
CA LYS A 175 10.76 6.48 2.37
C LYS A 175 11.98 6.18 1.49
N ILE A 176 11.88 6.38 0.18
CA ILE A 176 12.99 6.20 -0.77
C ILE A 176 14.12 7.18 -0.48
N ALA A 177 13.84 8.44 -0.15
CA ALA A 177 14.88 9.40 0.23
C ALA A 177 15.78 8.92 1.38
N LYS A 178 15.25 8.11 2.30
CA LYS A 178 16.01 7.51 3.41
C LYS A 178 16.74 6.22 3.03
N LEU A 179 16.22 5.47 2.06
CA LEU A 179 16.71 4.15 1.68
C LEU A 179 17.68 4.17 0.50
N ASP A 180 17.44 5.03 -0.49
CA ASP A 180 18.21 5.18 -1.71
C ASP A 180 18.23 6.66 -2.15
N PRO A 181 19.18 7.46 -1.63
CA PRO A 181 19.33 8.87 -2.00
C PRO A 181 19.59 9.09 -3.50
N LYS A 182 20.17 8.11 -4.19
CA LYS A 182 20.43 8.18 -5.63
C LYS A 182 19.13 8.06 -6.42
N LEU A 183 18.28 7.09 -6.08
CA LEU A 183 16.94 6.97 -6.68
C LEU A 183 16.09 8.22 -6.36
N TYR A 184 16.18 8.75 -5.14
CA TYR A 184 15.50 10.00 -4.79
C TYR A 184 15.95 11.19 -5.66
N SER A 185 17.24 11.33 -5.93
CA SER A 185 17.74 12.35 -6.87
C SER A 185 17.14 12.19 -8.27
N LEU A 186 16.99 10.95 -8.76
CA LEU A 186 16.33 10.70 -10.04
C LEU A 186 14.84 11.08 -10.00
N ILE A 187 14.14 10.83 -8.90
CA ILE A 187 12.73 11.25 -8.74
C ILE A 187 12.60 12.77 -8.86
N ASN A 188 13.45 13.53 -8.16
CA ASN A 188 13.43 15.00 -8.25
C ASN A 188 13.69 15.46 -9.68
N ARG A 189 14.71 14.91 -10.35
CA ARG A 189 15.00 15.21 -11.75
C ARG A 189 13.82 14.93 -12.67
N PHE A 190 13.09 13.83 -12.46
CA PHE A 190 11.90 13.54 -13.24
C PHE A 190 10.87 14.66 -13.14
N TYR A 191 10.57 15.14 -11.93
CA TYR A 191 9.57 16.20 -11.72
C TYR A 191 10.07 17.59 -12.13
N GLU A 192 11.36 17.89 -11.97
CA GLU A 192 11.98 19.16 -12.36
C GLU A 192 12.14 19.33 -13.88
N SER A 193 12.28 18.23 -14.62
CA SER A 193 12.38 18.25 -16.08
C SER A 193 11.12 18.81 -16.72
N LYS A 194 11.27 19.83 -17.57
CA LYS A 194 10.17 20.37 -18.38
C LYS A 194 9.93 19.56 -19.67
N GLN A 195 10.99 18.96 -20.22
CA GLN A 195 10.92 18.21 -21.47
C GLN A 195 10.58 16.74 -21.23
N LEU A 196 9.66 16.18 -22.03
CA LEU A 196 9.27 14.77 -21.94
C LEU A 196 10.44 13.82 -22.24
N ASN A 197 11.33 14.18 -23.16
CA ASN A 197 12.52 13.39 -23.48
C ASN A 197 13.47 13.27 -22.27
N ASP A 198 13.62 14.34 -21.48
CA ASP A 198 14.43 14.31 -20.27
C ASP A 198 13.78 13.44 -19.19
N LYS A 199 12.44 13.50 -19.06
CA LYS A 199 11.69 12.61 -18.16
C LYS A 199 11.89 11.14 -18.55
N MET A 200 11.78 10.82 -19.83
CA MET A 200 12.02 9.47 -20.36
C MET A 200 13.45 8.99 -20.09
N ALA A 201 14.45 9.84 -20.31
CA ALA A 201 15.84 9.51 -20.00
C ALA A 201 16.07 9.24 -18.51
N VAL A 202 15.34 9.94 -17.63
CA VAL A 202 15.38 9.69 -16.18
C VAL A 202 14.72 8.35 -15.83
N LEU A 203 13.55 8.03 -16.38
CA LEU A 203 12.88 6.74 -16.17
C LEU A 203 13.79 5.56 -16.59
N ASN A 204 14.41 5.66 -17.77
CA ASN A 204 15.36 4.66 -18.24
C ASN A 204 16.55 4.48 -17.28
N LYS A 205 17.08 5.56 -16.71
CA LYS A 205 18.15 5.48 -15.68
C LYS A 205 17.69 4.77 -14.41
N MET A 206 16.45 4.97 -13.99
CA MET A 206 15.88 4.28 -12.83
C MET A 206 15.75 2.77 -13.08
N ILE A 207 15.24 2.38 -14.24
CA ILE A 207 15.07 0.97 -14.64
C ILE A 207 16.42 0.25 -14.63
N ILE A 208 17.44 0.86 -15.23
CA ILE A 208 18.81 0.33 -15.22
C ILE A 208 19.37 0.23 -13.80
N GLN A 209 19.19 1.27 -12.96
CA GLN A 209 19.68 1.25 -11.57
C GLN A 209 19.05 0.13 -10.75
N LEU A 210 17.77 -0.16 -10.97
CA LEU A 210 17.05 -1.21 -10.24
C LEU A 210 17.31 -2.62 -10.79
N ASN A 211 18.12 -2.74 -11.84
CA ASN A 211 18.35 -4.00 -12.57
C ASN A 211 17.03 -4.70 -12.95
N ILE A 212 16.02 -3.90 -13.26
CA ILE A 212 14.77 -4.38 -13.84
C ILE A 212 15.16 -4.77 -15.26
N GLY A 213 15.24 -6.06 -15.53
CA GLY A 213 15.73 -6.59 -16.80
C GLY A 213 15.03 -5.92 -17.99
N LYS A 214 15.68 -5.94 -19.16
CA LYS A 214 14.93 -5.71 -20.40
C LYS A 214 14.02 -6.92 -20.63
N PRO A 215 12.78 -6.75 -21.10
CA PRO A 215 11.93 -7.88 -21.44
C PRO A 215 12.71 -8.83 -22.37
N THR A 216 13.01 -10.04 -21.90
CA THR A 216 13.47 -11.11 -22.79
C THR A 216 12.24 -11.66 -23.47
N THR A 217 12.01 -11.29 -24.72
CA THR A 217 11.04 -11.95 -25.60
C THR A 217 11.51 -13.38 -25.87
N LYS A 218 11.37 -14.28 -24.89
CA LYS A 218 11.31 -15.71 -25.14
C LYS A 218 9.87 -16.00 -25.54
N LEU A 219 9.60 -15.93 -26.85
CA LEU A 219 8.38 -16.47 -27.42
C LEU A 219 8.41 -17.99 -27.21
N THR A 220 7.72 -18.46 -26.18
CA THR A 220 7.43 -19.89 -26.03
C THR A 220 6.34 -20.23 -27.04
N THR A 221 6.72 -20.81 -28.18
CA THR A 221 5.76 -21.33 -29.16
C THR A 221 4.99 -22.48 -28.51
N ILE A 222 3.78 -22.21 -28.02
CA ILE A 222 2.85 -23.26 -27.61
C ILE A 222 2.30 -23.88 -28.91
N LYS A 223 2.80 -25.06 -29.26
CA LYS A 223 2.14 -25.90 -30.27
C LYS A 223 0.82 -26.38 -29.69
N ILE A 224 -0.28 -25.77 -30.12
CA ILE A 224 -1.61 -26.32 -29.89
C ILE A 224 -1.80 -27.41 -30.94
N GLU A 225 -1.67 -28.67 -30.54
CA GLU A 225 -2.16 -29.79 -31.35
C GLU A 225 -3.68 -29.80 -31.27
N LEU A 226 -4.33 -29.34 -32.34
CA LEU A 226 -5.75 -29.58 -32.54
C LEU A 226 -5.91 -31.07 -32.84
N LYS A 227 -6.63 -31.78 -31.97
CA LYS A 227 -7.13 -33.12 -32.29
C LYS A 227 -8.37 -32.93 -33.17
N ASP A 228 -8.31 -33.52 -34.36
CA ASP A 228 -9.45 -33.68 -35.28
C ASP A 228 -10.61 -34.46 -34.63
#